data_AF-A0A9P1IXV4-F1
#
_entry.id   AF-A0A9P1IXV4-F1
#
_cell.length_a   1.000
_cell.length_b   1.000
_cell.length_c   1.000
_cell.angle_alpha   90.00
_cell.angle_beta   90.00
_cell.angle_gamma   90.00
#
_symmetry.space_group_name_H-M   'P 1'
#
loop_
_entity.id
_entity.type
_entity.pdbx_description
1 polymer ?
#
loop_
_entity_poly.entity_id
_entity_poly.type
_entity_poly.pdbx_seq_one_letter_code
_entity_poly.pdbx_strand_id
1 'polypeptide(L)'
;MPRVLRLRTVLSLIAICWVCGLGFIYVNSNNQERERITNQPYQHFKNLQNRPPAPPPVPSIDLPIQSGEKFSPIPTINLADDTTIHKRTEVGITWKTFDIDKFLEKGKLKKGDDKYKANSFNQEVSDNLPPIRKIPDSREAVCQNADFSGKPMNATSVIITFHNEARSTLLRTVFSVFNMSPEPLLYEIILVDDNSEDETIGKELAQIERVVVLRNNMREGLIRSRVKGAQVAKAPILTFLDSHIECNQQWLEPLLARVTENPKAVVAPIIDVINVDTFNYVGASADLRGGFDWSLIFRWEFMNEKLRKQRHQNPTAPIKSPTMAGGLFTISKDWFETLGTYDLDMEVWGGENLEMSFRVWQCGGELEIMPCSRVGHVFRKKHPYTFPGGSGNIFQKNTRRAAEVWMDDYKLIYLKNVPSARFVKVGDLTDRLAIRDRLQCKSFKWYLENVYPELKIPEFKKAKVFQVKMANLCLDSLGKKEGQSPGLYGCHNTGGNQEWTFDNDSQLFKNSVNQLCLKIEADSLKMVDCLSVGAKTFLMEHNGWLVQNGFCLTVNKKHDEWVLYGSTCNLDIGAQRWIFENLDTLT
;
A
#
# COMPACT_ATOMS: atom_id res chain seq x y z
N MET A 1 -32.01 61.96 14.59
CA MET A 1 -32.48 60.55 14.51
C MET A 1 -32.81 60.25 13.05
N PRO A 2 -32.24 59.17 12.48
CA PRO A 2 -33.01 57.94 12.43
C PRO A 2 -32.24 56.67 12.84
N ARG A 3 -33.00 55.85 13.59
CA ARG A 3 -32.97 54.42 13.87
C ARG A 3 -31.75 53.61 13.43
N VAL A 4 -30.89 53.32 14.42
CA VAL A 4 -30.00 52.15 14.44
C VAL A 4 -30.84 50.88 14.25
N LEU A 5 -30.65 50.18 13.13
CA LEU A 5 -31.26 48.88 12.90
C LEU A 5 -30.70 47.92 13.97
N ARG A 6 -31.57 47.44 14.87
CA ARG A 6 -31.17 46.54 15.96
C ARG A 6 -30.54 45.29 15.36
N LEU A 7 -29.40 44.86 15.90
CA LEU A 7 -28.61 43.70 15.46
C LEU A 7 -29.45 42.42 15.23
N ARG A 8 -30.55 42.25 15.97
CA ARG A 8 -31.53 41.18 15.77
C ARG A 8 -32.18 41.20 14.38
N THR A 9 -32.49 42.38 13.83
CA THR A 9 -33.09 42.52 12.50
C THR A 9 -32.12 42.12 11.39
N VAL A 10 -30.83 42.42 11.56
CA VAL A 10 -29.78 42.01 10.61
C VAL A 10 -29.58 40.50 10.63
N LEU A 11 -29.55 39.89 11.82
CA LEU A 11 -29.44 38.44 11.96
C LEU A 11 -30.67 37.70 11.41
N SER A 12 -31.87 38.24 11.61
CA SER A 12 -33.09 37.68 11.00
C SER A 12 -33.08 37.75 9.48
N LEU A 13 -32.59 38.84 8.89
CA LEU A 13 -32.46 38.96 7.43
C LEU A 13 -31.43 38.00 6.85
N ILE A 14 -30.30 37.80 7.54
CA ILE A 14 -29.28 36.82 7.13
C ILE A 14 -29.84 35.40 7.18
N ALA A 15 -30.59 35.05 8.24
CA ALA A 15 -31.22 33.74 8.36
C ALA A 15 -32.25 33.48 7.25
N ILE A 16 -33.06 34.50 6.89
CA ILE A 16 -34.03 34.41 5.80
C ILE A 16 -33.32 34.21 4.45
N CYS A 17 -32.25 34.97 4.17
CA CYS A 17 -31.45 34.78 2.96
C CYS A 17 -30.82 33.39 2.88
N TRP A 18 -30.39 32.83 4.03
CA TRP A 18 -29.81 31.49 4.09
C TRP A 18 -30.84 30.39 3.82
N VAL A 19 -32.04 30.51 4.39
CA VAL A 19 -33.15 29.57 4.15
C VAL A 19 -33.65 29.66 2.70
N CYS A 20 -33.75 30.85 2.13
CA CYS A 20 -34.09 31.04 0.72
C CYS A 20 -33.00 30.45 -0.21
N GLY A 21 -31.72 30.59 0.14
CA GLY A 21 -30.60 29.98 -0.60
C GLY A 21 -30.65 28.46 -0.59
N LEU A 22 -30.92 27.84 0.56
CA LEU A 22 -31.11 26.38 0.67
C LEU A 22 -32.34 25.91 -0.10
N GLY A 23 -33.45 26.67 -0.06
CA GLY A 23 -34.65 26.37 -0.84
C GLY A 23 -34.39 26.43 -2.36
N PHE A 24 -33.61 27.42 -2.82
CA PHE A 24 -33.22 27.52 -4.23
C PHE A 24 -32.34 26.35 -4.67
N ILE A 25 -31.37 25.94 -3.85
CA ILE A 25 -30.50 24.78 -4.13
C ILE A 25 -31.33 23.48 -4.16
N TYR A 26 -32.27 23.30 -3.23
CA TYR A 26 -33.14 22.13 -3.17
C TYR A 26 -34.07 22.03 -4.40
N VAL A 27 -34.69 23.15 -4.81
CA VAL A 27 -35.58 23.20 -5.99
C VAL A 27 -34.78 22.94 -7.28
N ASN A 28 -33.57 23.50 -7.42
CA ASN A 28 -32.73 23.25 -8.60
C ASN A 28 -32.20 21.82 -8.66
N SER A 29 -31.87 21.21 -7.51
CA SER A 29 -31.44 19.81 -7.44
C SER A 29 -32.56 18.85 -7.87
N ASN A 30 -33.80 19.07 -7.40
CA ASN A 30 -34.94 18.25 -7.79
C ASN A 30 -35.38 18.45 -9.25
N ASN A 31 -35.24 19.66 -9.79
CA ASN A 31 -35.52 19.90 -11.22
C ASN A 31 -34.51 19.20 -12.14
N GLN A 32 -33.22 19.16 -11.77
CA GLN A 32 -32.20 18.38 -12.50
C GLN A 32 -32.46 16.87 -12.47
N GLU A 33 -33.02 16.35 -11.38
CA GLU A 33 -33.37 14.92 -11.26
C GLU A 33 -34.63 14.58 -12.09
N ARG A 34 -35.58 15.51 -12.20
CA ARG A 34 -36.82 15.34 -12.99
C ARG A 34 -36.59 15.44 -14.51
N GLU A 35 -35.62 16.24 -14.95
CA GLU A 35 -35.21 16.31 -16.37
C GLU A 35 -34.36 15.10 -16.81
N ARG A 36 -33.64 14.43 -15.89
CA ARG A 36 -32.91 13.18 -16.20
C ARG A 36 -33.82 11.97 -16.39
N ILE A 37 -35.00 11.96 -15.76
CA ILE A 37 -35.93 10.81 -15.79
C ILE A 37 -36.87 10.85 -17.00
N THR A 38 -37.01 12.00 -17.69
CA THR A 38 -38.03 12.18 -18.75
C THR A 38 -37.52 12.14 -20.19
N ASN A 39 -36.20 12.04 -20.42
CA ASN A 39 -35.62 11.98 -21.77
C ASN A 39 -34.73 10.74 -22.00
N GLN A 40 -35.35 9.58 -22.15
CA GLN A 40 -34.84 8.47 -22.96
C GLN A 40 -35.98 7.89 -23.81
N PRO A 41 -35.93 7.96 -25.15
CA PRO A 41 -36.78 7.11 -25.96
C PRO A 41 -36.19 5.70 -25.98
N TYR A 42 -36.99 4.76 -25.48
CA TYR A 42 -37.12 3.41 -26.02
C TYR A 42 -36.95 3.44 -27.56
N GLN A 43 -35.85 2.94 -28.11
CA GLN A 43 -35.71 2.44 -29.50
C GLN A 43 -34.27 1.98 -29.80
N HIS A 44 -33.83 0.82 -29.26
CA HIS A 44 -32.88 -0.06 -29.98
C HIS A 44 -32.76 -1.46 -29.35
N PHE A 45 -33.88 -2.17 -29.23
CA PHE A 45 -33.89 -3.63 -29.09
C PHE A 45 -34.70 -4.22 -30.25
N LYS A 46 -34.07 -4.27 -31.42
CA LYS A 46 -34.44 -5.11 -32.58
C LYS A 46 -33.31 -4.98 -33.60
N ASN A 47 -32.30 -5.85 -33.47
CA ASN A 47 -31.43 -6.37 -34.53
C ASN A 47 -30.18 -7.04 -33.93
N LEU A 48 -30.40 -8.18 -33.26
CA LEU A 48 -29.36 -9.17 -32.98
C LEU A 48 -29.93 -10.53 -33.38
N GLN A 49 -29.99 -10.79 -34.69
CA GLN A 49 -30.40 -12.11 -35.20
C GLN A 49 -29.50 -12.68 -36.30
N ASN A 50 -28.33 -12.09 -36.58
CA ASN A 50 -27.36 -12.69 -37.50
C ASN A 50 -25.93 -12.52 -36.96
N ARG A 51 -25.43 -13.49 -36.19
CA ARG A 51 -23.99 -13.73 -36.01
C ARG A 51 -23.61 -14.99 -36.77
N PRO A 52 -22.48 -15.03 -37.51
CA PRO A 52 -21.94 -16.26 -38.06
C PRO A 52 -21.53 -17.23 -36.91
N PRO A 53 -21.55 -18.55 -37.16
CA PRO A 53 -21.22 -19.54 -36.13
C PRO A 53 -19.77 -19.38 -35.66
N ALA A 54 -19.55 -19.66 -34.37
CA ALA A 54 -18.23 -19.64 -33.76
C ALA A 54 -17.29 -20.67 -34.44
N PRO A 55 -16.00 -20.36 -34.60
CA PRO A 55 -15.02 -21.34 -35.04
C PRO A 55 -14.96 -22.51 -34.04
N PRO A 56 -14.67 -23.74 -34.50
CA PRO A 56 -14.58 -24.90 -33.63
C PRO A 56 -13.47 -24.71 -32.58
N PRO A 57 -13.62 -25.28 -31.37
CA PRO A 57 -12.60 -25.20 -30.34
C PRO A 57 -11.30 -25.83 -30.85
N VAL A 58 -10.19 -25.12 -30.60
CA VAL A 58 -8.84 -25.66 -30.80
C VAL A 58 -8.71 -26.91 -29.92
N PRO A 59 -8.18 -28.05 -30.43
CA PRO A 59 -8.00 -29.25 -29.64
C PRO A 59 -7.18 -28.94 -28.39
N SER A 60 -7.70 -29.28 -27.22
CA SER A 60 -6.91 -29.33 -25.99
C SER A 60 -5.74 -30.26 -26.22
N ILE A 61 -4.52 -29.73 -26.17
CA ILE A 61 -3.34 -30.56 -25.98
C ILE A 61 -3.43 -31.03 -24.53
N ASP A 62 -4.00 -32.22 -24.34
CA ASP A 62 -3.94 -32.94 -23.07
C ASP A 62 -2.47 -33.31 -22.81
N LEU A 63 -1.75 -32.41 -22.15
CA LEU A 63 -0.49 -32.75 -21.52
C LEU A 63 -0.80 -33.72 -20.37
N PRO A 64 -0.17 -34.90 -20.31
CA PRO A 64 -0.45 -35.87 -19.27
C PRO A 64 -0.07 -35.28 -17.91
N ILE A 65 -1.06 -35.14 -17.03
CA ILE A 65 -0.87 -34.79 -15.62
C ILE A 65 -0.05 -35.92 -14.99
N GLN A 66 1.25 -35.70 -14.83
CA GLN A 66 2.08 -36.55 -14.00
C GLN A 66 1.66 -36.30 -12.54
N SER A 67 0.93 -37.27 -11.98
CA SER A 67 0.68 -37.38 -10.55
C SER A 67 2.04 -37.56 -9.84
N GLY A 68 2.64 -36.47 -9.37
CA GLY A 68 3.92 -36.52 -8.70
C GLY A 68 4.69 -35.21 -8.53
N GLU A 69 4.18 -34.05 -8.97
CA GLU A 69 4.88 -32.78 -8.75
C GLU A 69 4.98 -32.46 -7.25
N LYS A 70 6.14 -32.75 -6.68
CA LYS A 70 6.59 -32.13 -5.45
C LYS A 70 6.61 -30.63 -5.71
N PHE A 71 5.60 -29.91 -5.20
CA PHE A 71 5.63 -28.46 -5.16
C PHE A 71 6.98 -27.98 -4.61
N SER A 72 7.57 -26.97 -5.25
CA SER A 72 8.81 -26.36 -4.75
C SER A 72 8.66 -26.02 -3.27
N PRO A 73 9.66 -26.37 -2.43
CA PRO A 73 9.62 -26.03 -1.03
C PRO A 73 9.49 -24.52 -0.86
N ILE A 74 8.75 -24.09 0.16
CA ILE A 74 8.57 -22.68 0.47
C ILE A 74 9.96 -22.09 0.75
N PRO A 75 10.34 -20.97 0.11
CA PRO A 75 11.64 -20.35 0.34
C PRO A 75 11.87 -20.11 1.83
N THR A 76 12.95 -20.70 2.35
CA THR A 76 13.40 -20.51 3.73
C THR A 76 14.70 -19.75 3.74
N ILE A 77 14.90 -18.90 4.74
CA ILE A 77 16.18 -18.23 4.95
C ILE A 77 17.11 -19.17 5.71
N ASN A 78 18.38 -19.28 5.27
CA ASN A 78 19.41 -19.96 6.04
C ASN A 78 19.90 -19.05 7.17
N LEU A 79 19.55 -19.36 8.41
CA LEU A 79 19.93 -18.56 9.57
C LEU A 79 21.43 -18.63 9.90
N ALA A 80 22.11 -19.72 9.53
CA ALA A 80 23.49 -19.98 9.99
C ALA A 80 24.52 -19.02 9.38
N ASP A 81 24.28 -18.55 8.15
CA ASP A 81 25.24 -17.73 7.43
C ASP A 81 25.05 -16.23 7.74
N ASP A 82 23.81 -15.80 8.00
CA ASP A 82 23.44 -14.38 7.99
C ASP A 82 22.92 -13.85 9.33
N THR A 83 22.88 -14.68 10.38
CA THR A 83 22.28 -14.30 11.66
C THR A 83 23.05 -14.81 12.87
N THR A 84 23.30 -13.91 13.82
CA THR A 84 23.89 -14.22 15.13
C THR A 84 22.81 -14.28 16.19
N ILE A 85 22.73 -15.39 16.95
CA ILE A 85 21.86 -15.47 18.13
C ILE A 85 22.65 -15.05 19.36
N HIS A 86 22.18 -14.01 20.08
CA HIS A 86 22.83 -13.58 21.32
C HIS A 86 22.57 -14.57 22.44
N LYS A 87 23.65 -15.05 23.06
CA LYS A 87 23.57 -15.99 24.19
C LYS A 87 23.17 -15.25 25.47
N ARG A 88 22.27 -15.87 26.23
CA ARG A 88 22.05 -15.51 27.63
C ARG A 88 23.22 -16.05 28.46
N THR A 89 23.91 -15.17 29.15
CA THR A 89 25.04 -15.48 30.03
C THR A 89 24.69 -15.25 31.50
N GLU A 90 23.73 -14.38 31.78
CA GLU A 90 23.24 -14.08 33.12
C GLU A 90 22.06 -15.00 33.48
N VAL A 91 22.01 -15.46 34.73
CA VAL A 91 20.97 -16.37 35.23
C VAL A 91 20.05 -15.62 36.19
N GLY A 92 18.73 -15.80 36.05
CA GLY A 92 17.73 -15.22 36.95
C GLY A 92 17.34 -13.76 36.68
N ILE A 93 17.78 -13.18 35.56
CA ILE A 93 17.38 -11.82 35.17
C ILE A 93 16.00 -11.86 34.54
N THR A 94 14.99 -11.42 35.28
CA THR A 94 13.63 -11.22 34.77
C THR A 94 13.44 -9.78 34.28
N TRP A 95 12.37 -9.51 33.54
CA TRP A 95 12.02 -8.15 33.14
C TRP A 95 11.77 -7.21 34.34
N LYS A 96 11.44 -7.77 35.52
CA LYS A 96 11.25 -7.03 36.78
C LYS A 96 12.55 -6.69 37.50
N THR A 97 13.61 -7.46 37.27
CA THR A 97 14.92 -7.31 37.93
C THR A 97 16.00 -6.76 36.99
N PHE A 98 15.64 -6.46 35.74
CA PHE A 98 16.53 -5.88 34.74
C PHE A 98 16.96 -4.46 35.15
N ASP A 99 18.24 -4.13 34.97
CA ASP A 99 18.81 -2.83 35.32
C ASP A 99 18.44 -1.77 34.27
N ILE A 100 17.25 -1.18 34.45
CA ILE A 100 16.65 -0.18 33.56
C ILE A 100 17.54 1.05 33.43
N ASP A 101 18.04 1.59 34.54
CA ASP A 101 18.78 2.85 34.55
C ASP A 101 20.09 2.70 33.78
N LYS A 102 20.82 1.60 34.01
CA LYS A 102 22.05 1.28 33.26
C LYS A 102 21.78 1.10 31.76
N PHE A 103 20.67 0.45 31.41
CA PHE A 103 20.31 0.26 30.00
C PHE A 103 19.98 1.59 29.32
N LEU A 104 19.17 2.44 29.95
CA LEU A 104 18.71 3.72 29.39
C LEU A 104 19.81 4.77 29.31
N GLU A 105 20.73 4.80 30.29
CA GLU A 105 21.83 5.79 30.33
C GLU A 105 22.68 5.76 29.05
N LYS A 106 22.90 4.57 28.47
CA LYS A 106 23.66 4.41 27.21
C LYS A 106 22.99 5.01 25.98
N GLY A 107 21.68 5.23 26.03
CA GLY A 107 20.88 5.76 24.92
C GLY A 107 20.43 7.20 25.11
N LYS A 108 20.76 7.85 26.25
CA LYS A 108 20.32 9.21 26.53
C LYS A 108 20.90 10.21 25.54
N LEU A 109 20.05 11.12 25.09
CA LEU A 109 20.46 12.28 24.30
C LEU A 109 21.45 13.17 25.08
N LYS A 110 22.46 13.69 24.39
CA LYS A 110 23.37 14.68 24.95
C LYS A 110 22.76 16.07 24.86
N LYS A 111 23.18 16.97 25.75
CA LYS A 111 22.71 18.35 25.77
C LYS A 111 23.01 19.03 24.41
N GLY A 112 21.95 19.47 23.73
CA GLY A 112 22.03 20.13 22.43
C GLY A 112 21.82 19.21 21.22
N ASP A 113 21.68 17.90 21.43
CA ASP A 113 21.31 16.97 20.35
C ASP A 113 19.90 17.26 19.82
N ASP A 114 19.71 17.07 18.51
CA ASP A 114 18.38 17.13 17.91
C ASP A 114 17.58 15.88 18.29
N LYS A 115 16.56 16.09 19.13
CA LYS A 115 15.68 15.06 19.67
C LYS A 115 14.86 14.28 18.64
N TYR A 116 14.77 14.73 17.38
CA TYR A 116 14.06 14.01 16.31
C TYR A 116 15.00 13.32 15.32
N LYS A 117 16.29 13.66 15.31
CA LYS A 117 17.21 13.26 14.22
C LYS A 117 17.34 11.75 14.06
N ALA A 118 17.55 11.02 15.16
CA ALA A 118 17.79 9.59 15.11
C ALA A 118 16.52 8.76 14.82
N ASN A 119 15.37 9.23 15.29
CA ASN A 119 14.17 8.39 15.39
C ASN A 119 12.92 8.97 14.71
N SER A 120 12.95 10.21 14.25
CA SER A 120 11.78 10.93 13.70
C SER A 120 10.58 11.03 14.67
N PHE A 121 10.84 10.89 15.97
CA PHE A 121 9.96 11.22 17.08
C PHE A 121 10.76 11.90 18.19
N ASN A 122 10.08 12.54 19.15
CA ASN A 122 10.73 13.27 20.23
C ASN A 122 11.36 12.32 21.27
N GLN A 123 12.61 11.92 21.04
CA GLN A 123 13.31 10.97 21.91
C GLN A 123 13.52 11.51 23.32
N GLU A 124 13.73 12.83 23.49
CA GLU A 124 13.87 13.47 24.81
C GLU A 124 12.63 13.20 25.69
N VAL A 125 11.43 13.26 25.13
CA VAL A 125 10.21 12.95 25.88
C VAL A 125 10.12 11.45 26.17
N SER A 126 10.48 10.57 25.23
CA SER A 126 10.50 9.12 25.46
C SER A 126 11.47 8.74 26.59
N ASP A 127 12.68 9.29 26.57
CA ASP A 127 13.74 8.98 27.54
C ASP A 127 13.35 9.39 28.97
N ASN A 128 12.48 10.39 29.12
CA ASN A 128 11.96 10.87 30.41
C ASN A 128 10.72 10.11 30.91
N LEU A 129 10.18 9.16 30.13
CA LEU A 129 9.02 8.37 30.52
C LEU A 129 9.45 7.02 31.13
N PRO A 130 8.80 6.57 32.24
CA PRO A 130 9.04 5.24 32.80
C PRO A 130 8.76 4.12 31.79
N PRO A 131 9.58 3.04 31.71
CA PRO A 131 9.31 1.90 30.81
C PRO A 131 7.96 1.21 31.06
N ILE A 132 7.44 1.33 32.28
CA ILE A 132 6.08 0.93 32.65
C ILE A 132 5.37 2.18 33.13
N ARG A 133 4.69 2.88 32.20
CA ARG A 133 3.89 4.06 32.50
C ARG A 133 2.41 3.74 32.46
N LYS A 134 1.62 4.51 33.20
CA LYS A 134 0.15 4.42 33.15
C LYS A 134 -0.36 5.03 31.85
N ILE A 135 -1.12 4.26 31.09
CA ILE A 135 -1.85 4.69 29.88
C ILE A 135 -3.36 4.55 30.11
N PRO A 136 -4.22 5.33 29.44
CA PRO A 136 -5.66 5.16 29.53
C PRO A 136 -6.11 3.82 28.93
N ASP A 137 -7.07 3.15 29.58
CA ASP A 137 -7.80 2.04 28.95
C ASP A 137 -8.73 2.59 27.87
N SER A 138 -8.31 2.43 26.61
CA SER A 138 -9.01 2.95 25.43
C SER A 138 -10.07 2.00 24.89
N ARG A 139 -10.29 0.85 25.53
CA ARG A 139 -11.31 -0.11 25.12
C ARG A 139 -12.71 0.45 25.35
N GLU A 140 -13.65 0.10 24.47
CA GLU A 140 -15.07 0.40 24.70
C GLU A 140 -15.55 -0.32 25.99
N ALA A 141 -16.53 0.25 26.71
CA ALA A 141 -16.98 -0.27 28.00
C ALA A 141 -17.41 -1.75 27.96
N VAL A 142 -17.97 -2.20 26.84
CA VAL A 142 -18.34 -3.61 26.60
C VAL A 142 -17.12 -4.54 26.54
N CYS A 143 -15.99 -4.07 26.01
CA CYS A 143 -14.74 -4.81 25.96
C CYS A 143 -14.04 -4.86 27.32
N GLN A 144 -14.22 -3.83 28.17
CA GLN A 144 -13.66 -3.80 29.52
C GLN A 144 -14.26 -4.90 30.41
N ASN A 145 -15.49 -5.33 30.12
CA ASN A 145 -16.21 -6.38 30.84
C ASN A 145 -16.18 -7.74 30.10
N ALA A 146 -15.44 -7.86 29.00
CA ALA A 146 -15.40 -9.09 28.22
C ALA A 146 -14.53 -10.15 28.90
N ASP A 147 -15.11 -11.31 29.19
CA ASP A 147 -14.42 -12.44 29.82
C ASP A 147 -13.87 -13.43 28.76
N PHE A 148 -12.58 -13.75 28.88
CA PHE A 148 -11.88 -14.70 28.03
C PHE A 148 -11.40 -15.94 28.79
N SER A 149 -11.65 -16.05 30.10
CA SER A 149 -11.16 -17.13 30.96
C SER A 149 -11.59 -18.53 30.51
N GLY A 150 -12.79 -18.66 29.93
CA GLY A 150 -13.33 -19.92 29.41
C GLY A 150 -13.00 -20.21 27.94
N LYS A 151 -12.26 -19.34 27.23
CA LYS A 151 -11.96 -19.53 25.81
C LYS A 151 -10.64 -20.30 25.62
N PRO A 152 -10.60 -21.34 24.77
CA PRO A 152 -9.34 -22.01 24.45
C PRO A 152 -8.42 -21.02 23.74
N MET A 153 -7.18 -20.91 24.23
CA MET A 153 -6.16 -20.04 23.68
C MET A 153 -4.82 -20.76 23.74
N ASN A 154 -4.10 -20.77 22.61
CA ASN A 154 -2.72 -21.23 22.58
C ASN A 154 -1.75 -20.08 22.84
N ALA A 155 -0.60 -20.39 23.41
CA ALA A 155 0.45 -19.40 23.63
C ALA A 155 1.02 -18.84 22.31
N THR A 156 1.61 -17.65 22.37
CA THR A 156 2.22 -16.95 21.25
C THR A 156 3.71 -16.66 21.46
N SER A 157 4.47 -16.65 20.37
CA SER A 157 5.82 -16.07 20.29
C SER A 157 5.66 -14.66 19.70
N VAL A 158 5.98 -13.65 20.50
CA VAL A 158 5.92 -12.25 20.06
C VAL A 158 7.20 -11.92 19.31
N ILE A 159 7.11 -11.45 18.07
CA ILE A 159 8.26 -11.11 17.22
C ILE A 159 8.31 -9.60 17.02
N ILE A 160 9.40 -8.97 17.44
CA ILE A 160 9.65 -7.54 17.30
C ILE A 160 10.95 -7.35 16.52
N THR A 161 10.85 -6.76 15.34
CA THR A 161 12.02 -6.37 14.56
C THR A 161 12.40 -4.93 14.87
N PHE A 162 13.69 -4.61 14.95
CA PHE A 162 14.14 -3.22 15.16
C PHE A 162 15.42 -2.93 14.39
N HIS A 163 15.60 -1.67 14.02
CA HIS A 163 16.83 -1.14 13.43
C HIS A 163 17.05 0.27 13.98
N ASN A 164 18.13 0.48 14.72
CA ASN A 164 18.49 1.77 15.32
C ASN A 164 17.35 2.42 16.14
N GLU A 165 16.55 1.61 16.85
CA GLU A 165 15.45 2.11 17.69
C GLU A 165 15.98 2.75 18.99
N ALA A 166 15.30 3.80 19.48
CA ALA A 166 15.63 4.38 20.78
C ALA A 166 15.48 3.35 21.90
N ARG A 167 16.49 3.25 22.78
CA ARG A 167 16.50 2.32 23.93
C ARG A 167 15.24 2.45 24.79
N SER A 168 14.84 3.67 25.11
CA SER A 168 13.63 3.96 25.91
C SER A 168 12.36 3.38 25.29
N THR A 169 12.23 3.52 23.97
CA THR A 169 11.02 3.12 23.24
C THR A 169 10.97 1.61 22.98
N LEU A 170 12.11 0.99 22.64
CA LEU A 170 12.21 -0.46 22.52
C LEU A 170 11.97 -1.16 23.87
N LEU A 171 12.57 -0.65 24.95
CA LEU A 171 12.36 -1.21 26.29
C LEU A 171 10.90 -1.12 26.72
N ARG A 172 10.25 0.03 26.49
CA ARG A 172 8.82 0.25 26.78
C ARG A 172 7.93 -0.71 26.00
N THR A 173 8.27 -0.97 24.74
CA THR A 173 7.60 -2.00 23.92
C THR A 173 7.68 -3.37 24.58
N VAL A 174 8.89 -3.86 24.87
CA VAL A 174 9.12 -5.17 25.49
C VAL A 174 8.44 -5.27 26.86
N PHE A 175 8.55 -4.23 27.67
CA PHE A 175 7.99 -4.21 29.03
C PHE A 175 6.46 -4.11 29.00
N SER A 176 5.87 -3.41 28.03
CA SER A 176 4.41 -3.39 27.86
C SER A 176 3.87 -4.77 27.47
N VAL A 177 4.58 -5.52 26.64
CA VAL A 177 4.21 -6.91 26.28
C VAL A 177 4.24 -7.80 27.53
N PHE A 178 5.31 -7.75 28.33
CA PHE A 178 5.36 -8.52 29.58
C PHE A 178 4.27 -8.10 30.58
N ASN A 179 4.06 -6.80 30.75
CA ASN A 179 3.17 -6.26 31.78
C ASN A 179 1.69 -6.45 31.45
N MET A 180 1.32 -6.44 30.17
CA MET A 180 -0.07 -6.47 29.71
C MET A 180 -0.51 -7.82 29.11
N SER A 181 0.34 -8.85 29.20
CA SER A 181 0.03 -10.18 28.68
C SER A 181 -0.03 -11.20 29.82
N PRO A 182 -1.03 -12.10 29.86
CA PRO A 182 -1.04 -13.21 30.81
C PRO A 182 0.19 -14.09 30.64
N GLU A 183 0.85 -14.41 31.75
CA GLU A 183 2.12 -15.17 31.75
C GLU A 183 2.07 -16.50 30.96
N PRO A 184 0.97 -17.31 31.05
CA PRO A 184 0.86 -18.57 30.31
C PRO A 184 0.63 -18.41 28.79
N LEU A 185 0.16 -17.25 28.34
CA LEU A 185 -0.18 -17.00 26.94
C LEU A 185 0.96 -16.36 26.16
N LEU A 186 1.84 -15.62 26.82
CA LEU A 186 3.12 -15.25 26.25
C LEU A 186 4.03 -16.48 26.38
N TYR A 187 4.70 -16.93 25.32
CA TYR A 187 5.71 -17.99 25.42
C TYR A 187 7.09 -17.36 25.52
N GLU A 188 7.45 -16.58 24.51
CA GLU A 188 8.72 -15.86 24.39
C GLU A 188 8.54 -14.55 23.62
N ILE A 189 9.49 -13.64 23.77
CA ILE A 189 9.66 -12.44 22.95
C ILE A 189 10.93 -12.61 22.13
N ILE A 190 10.80 -12.53 20.82
CA ILE A 190 11.88 -12.68 19.85
C ILE A 190 12.17 -11.29 19.30
N LEU A 191 13.32 -10.74 19.68
CA LEU A 191 13.84 -9.49 19.12
C LEU A 191 14.73 -9.80 17.94
N VAL A 192 14.45 -9.21 16.79
CA VAL A 192 15.29 -9.32 15.59
C VAL A 192 15.92 -7.96 15.31
N ASP A 193 17.18 -7.83 15.67
CA ASP A 193 18.03 -6.68 15.38
C ASP A 193 18.46 -6.71 13.91
N ASP A 194 17.85 -5.86 13.09
CA ASP A 194 18.16 -5.73 11.67
C ASP A 194 19.40 -4.85 11.45
N ASN A 195 20.53 -5.30 11.98
CA ASN A 195 21.84 -4.67 11.81
C ASN A 195 21.91 -3.23 12.37
N SER A 196 21.46 -3.03 13.62
CA SER A 196 21.62 -1.76 14.31
C SER A 196 23.11 -1.43 14.56
N GLU A 197 23.43 -0.14 14.62
CA GLU A 197 24.78 0.36 14.93
C GLU A 197 25.18 0.03 16.38
N ASP A 198 24.28 0.26 17.34
CA ASP A 198 24.49 -0.13 18.74
C ASP A 198 24.11 -1.60 18.98
N GLU A 199 25.09 -2.49 18.82
CA GLU A 199 24.90 -3.93 19.08
C GLU A 199 24.61 -4.26 20.55
N THR A 200 24.91 -3.33 21.47
CA THR A 200 24.80 -3.63 22.90
C THR A 200 23.35 -3.68 23.36
N ILE A 201 22.43 -3.03 22.62
CA ILE A 201 20.98 -3.13 22.84
C ILE A 201 20.53 -4.59 22.85
N GLY A 202 20.84 -5.32 21.77
CA GLY A 202 20.44 -6.72 21.63
C GLY A 202 21.12 -7.64 22.66
N LYS A 203 22.41 -7.42 22.93
CA LYS A 203 23.18 -8.22 23.91
C LYS A 203 22.66 -8.08 25.33
N GLU A 204 22.28 -6.86 25.73
CA GLU A 204 21.73 -6.57 27.07
C GLU A 204 20.31 -7.14 27.21
N LEU A 205 19.43 -6.93 26.22
CA LEU A 205 18.06 -7.44 26.28
C LEU A 205 17.99 -8.98 26.23
N ALA A 206 18.96 -9.65 25.59
CA ALA A 206 19.07 -11.12 25.58
C ALA A 206 19.25 -11.74 26.98
N GLN A 207 19.66 -10.95 27.97
CA GLN A 207 19.81 -11.43 29.34
C GLN A 207 18.46 -11.63 30.03
N ILE A 208 17.41 -10.95 29.58
CA ILE A 208 16.06 -11.05 30.16
C ILE A 208 15.47 -12.43 29.85
N GLU A 209 14.94 -13.10 30.88
CA GLU A 209 14.21 -14.35 30.75
C GLU A 209 13.08 -14.25 29.71
N ARG A 210 12.90 -15.33 28.93
CA ARG A 210 11.94 -15.42 27.81
C ARG A 210 12.16 -14.41 26.67
N VAL A 211 13.24 -13.62 26.69
CA VAL A 211 13.69 -12.85 25.53
C VAL A 211 14.75 -13.65 24.77
N VAL A 212 14.57 -13.77 23.45
CA VAL A 212 15.51 -14.34 22.49
C VAL A 212 15.90 -13.23 21.52
N VAL A 213 17.19 -13.03 21.26
CA VAL A 213 17.64 -11.97 20.34
C VAL A 213 18.43 -12.56 19.18
N LEU A 214 17.98 -12.25 17.97
CA LEU A 214 18.64 -12.52 16.71
C LEU A 214 19.18 -11.21 16.17
N ARG A 215 20.41 -11.22 15.66
CA ARG A 215 21.01 -10.07 14.97
C ARG A 215 21.36 -10.45 13.55
N ASN A 216 20.84 -9.71 12.58
CA ASN A 216 21.24 -9.86 11.19
C ASN A 216 22.67 -9.32 11.00
N ASN A 217 23.52 -10.11 10.34
CA ASN A 217 24.91 -9.74 10.05
C ASN A 217 25.02 -8.64 8.99
N MET A 218 23.93 -8.39 8.25
CA MET A 218 23.74 -7.28 7.31
C MET A 218 22.32 -6.73 7.40
N ARG A 219 22.08 -5.55 6.84
CA ARG A 219 20.74 -4.94 6.84
C ARG A 219 19.83 -5.60 5.80
N GLU A 220 18.78 -6.25 6.28
CA GLU A 220 17.91 -7.13 5.50
C GLU A 220 16.51 -6.56 5.30
N GLY A 221 16.10 -5.64 6.17
CA GLY A 221 14.76 -5.09 6.18
C GLY A 221 13.78 -5.83 7.10
N LEU A 222 12.61 -5.21 7.26
CA LEU A 222 11.51 -5.69 8.08
C LEU A 222 11.09 -7.11 7.69
N ILE A 223 10.96 -7.36 6.39
CA ILE A 223 10.32 -8.55 5.82
C ILE A 223 11.12 -9.81 6.14
N ARG A 224 12.40 -9.82 5.75
CA ARG A 224 13.31 -10.95 6.03
C ARG A 224 13.56 -11.11 7.53
N SER A 225 13.64 -10.01 8.28
CA SER A 225 13.77 -10.07 9.74
C SER A 225 12.59 -10.74 10.42
N ARG A 226 11.35 -10.46 9.99
CA ARG A 226 10.14 -11.13 10.51
C ARG A 226 10.14 -12.62 10.18
N VAL A 227 10.54 -13.01 8.97
CA VAL A 227 10.64 -14.43 8.59
C VAL A 227 11.68 -15.15 9.44
N LYS A 228 12.87 -14.55 9.66
CA LYS A 228 13.90 -15.12 10.55
C LYS A 228 13.39 -15.32 11.98
N GLY A 229 12.66 -14.33 12.51
CA GLY A 229 12.00 -14.44 13.82
C GLY A 229 10.96 -15.57 13.87
N ALA A 230 10.15 -15.72 12.83
CA ALA A 230 9.14 -16.77 12.72
C ALA A 230 9.74 -18.19 12.63
N GLN A 231 10.89 -18.34 11.97
CA GLN A 231 11.58 -19.62 11.85
C GLN A 231 12.03 -20.18 13.21
N VAL A 232 12.51 -19.31 14.12
CA VAL A 232 12.97 -19.74 15.46
C VAL A 232 11.87 -19.75 16.51
N ALA A 233 10.69 -19.18 16.21
CA ALA A 233 9.55 -19.15 17.11
C ALA A 233 9.07 -20.56 17.47
N LYS A 234 8.85 -20.81 18.76
CA LYS A 234 8.46 -22.14 19.26
C LYS A 234 6.97 -22.28 19.54
N ALA A 235 6.26 -21.16 19.74
CA ALA A 235 4.83 -21.19 19.99
C ALA A 235 4.04 -21.46 18.69
N PRO A 236 2.82 -22.02 18.79
CA PRO A 236 1.96 -22.28 17.63
C PRO A 236 1.33 -21.02 17.03
N ILE A 237 1.32 -19.90 17.77
CA ILE A 237 0.82 -18.61 17.31
C ILE A 237 1.98 -17.61 17.24
N LEU A 238 2.00 -16.78 16.19
CA LEU A 238 2.94 -15.69 16.01
C LEU A 238 2.22 -14.36 16.21
N THR A 239 2.81 -13.46 16.99
CA THR A 239 2.32 -12.08 17.14
C THR A 239 3.43 -11.11 16.74
N PHE A 240 3.25 -10.41 15.63
CA PHE A 240 4.20 -9.42 15.13
C PHE A 240 3.87 -8.05 15.70
N LEU A 241 4.89 -7.34 16.18
CA LEU A 241 4.78 -5.97 16.69
C LEU A 241 5.95 -5.11 16.19
N ASP A 242 5.71 -3.82 16.02
CA ASP A 242 6.77 -2.84 15.81
C ASP A 242 7.51 -2.53 17.14
N SER A 243 8.72 -1.98 17.04
CA SER A 243 9.61 -1.67 18.17
C SER A 243 9.25 -0.41 18.98
N HIS A 244 8.10 0.21 18.69
CA HIS A 244 7.66 1.48 19.25
C HIS A 244 6.15 1.50 19.48
N ILE A 245 5.73 0.54 20.29
CA ILE A 245 4.35 0.33 20.67
C ILE A 245 4.17 0.31 22.19
N GLU A 246 2.94 0.45 22.65
CA GLU A 246 2.56 0.19 24.03
C GLU A 246 1.25 -0.62 24.05
N CYS A 247 1.33 -1.85 24.53
CA CYS A 247 0.16 -2.72 24.70
C CYS A 247 -0.79 -2.15 25.77
N ASN A 248 -2.11 -2.27 25.55
CA ASN A 248 -3.13 -1.88 26.53
C ASN A 248 -3.65 -3.10 27.30
N GLN A 249 -4.56 -2.86 28.25
CA GLN A 249 -5.19 -3.90 29.06
C GLN A 249 -5.85 -4.97 28.18
N GLN A 250 -5.55 -6.25 28.47
CA GLN A 250 -6.19 -7.41 27.83
C GLN A 250 -6.10 -7.38 26.30
N TRP A 251 -5.00 -6.85 25.77
CA TRP A 251 -4.81 -6.71 24.32
C TRP A 251 -4.62 -8.06 23.62
N LEU A 252 -4.10 -9.08 24.32
CA LEU A 252 -3.61 -10.30 23.70
C LEU A 252 -4.71 -11.37 23.57
N GLU A 253 -5.52 -11.54 24.60
CA GLU A 253 -6.56 -12.57 24.71
C GLU A 253 -7.59 -12.51 23.56
N PRO A 254 -8.10 -11.33 23.13
CA PRO A 254 -8.99 -11.24 21.99
C PRO A 254 -8.35 -11.72 20.68
N LEU A 255 -7.05 -11.50 20.50
CA LEU A 255 -6.31 -11.92 19.31
C LEU A 255 -6.11 -13.43 19.31
N LEU A 256 -5.61 -13.99 20.42
CA LEU A 256 -5.33 -15.43 20.55
C LEU A 256 -6.60 -16.27 20.51
N ALA A 257 -7.67 -15.82 21.16
CA ALA A 257 -8.96 -16.50 21.12
C ALA A 257 -9.49 -16.58 19.68
N ARG A 258 -9.34 -15.50 18.89
CA ARG A 258 -9.82 -15.49 17.51
C ARG A 258 -9.01 -16.36 16.58
N VAL A 259 -7.67 -16.35 16.69
CA VAL A 259 -6.81 -17.25 15.89
C VAL A 259 -7.01 -18.72 16.28
N THR A 260 -7.31 -19.00 17.55
CA THR A 260 -7.62 -20.36 18.00
C THR A 260 -8.98 -20.84 17.45
N GLU A 261 -9.98 -19.95 17.41
CA GLU A 261 -11.30 -20.23 16.82
C GLU A 261 -11.24 -20.41 15.29
N ASN A 262 -10.50 -19.54 14.60
CA ASN A 262 -10.28 -19.59 13.17
C ASN A 262 -8.78 -19.53 12.85
N PRO A 263 -8.10 -20.70 12.70
CA PRO A 263 -6.67 -20.76 12.42
C PRO A 263 -6.22 -20.10 11.11
N LYS A 264 -7.16 -19.82 10.20
CA LYS A 264 -6.91 -19.10 8.93
C LYS A 264 -7.17 -17.59 9.03
N ALA A 265 -7.58 -17.08 10.20
CA ALA A 265 -7.71 -15.66 10.45
C ALA A 265 -6.33 -15.02 10.73
N VAL A 266 -6.13 -13.84 10.16
CA VAL A 266 -5.05 -12.93 10.49
C VAL A 266 -5.68 -11.75 11.20
N VAL A 267 -5.33 -11.54 12.47
CA VAL A 267 -6.05 -10.60 13.34
C VAL A 267 -5.15 -9.48 13.83
N ALA A 268 -5.61 -8.25 13.71
CA ALA A 268 -4.91 -7.05 14.15
C ALA A 268 -5.64 -6.38 15.33
N PRO A 269 -4.91 -5.70 16.23
CA PRO A 269 -5.53 -4.82 17.22
C PRO A 269 -6.10 -3.56 16.53
N ILE A 270 -6.97 -2.84 17.23
CA ILE A 270 -7.12 -1.41 16.94
C ILE A 270 -5.81 -0.72 17.36
N ILE A 271 -5.22 0.00 16.42
CA ILE A 271 -3.96 0.71 16.63
C ILE A 271 -4.26 2.11 17.13
N ASP A 272 -4.03 2.34 18.42
CA ASP A 272 -4.14 3.65 19.05
C ASP A 272 -2.91 4.51 18.71
N VAL A 273 -3.01 5.81 18.96
CA VAL A 273 -1.97 6.78 18.59
C VAL A 273 -1.14 7.14 19.81
N ILE A 274 0.17 6.90 19.76
CA ILE A 274 1.13 7.54 20.65
C ILE A 274 1.66 8.78 19.92
N ASN A 275 1.39 9.97 20.48
CA ASN A 275 1.75 11.21 19.84
C ASN A 275 3.29 11.32 19.67
N VAL A 276 3.73 11.62 18.45
CA VAL A 276 5.15 11.66 18.06
C VAL A 276 5.98 12.72 18.80
N ASP A 277 5.34 13.78 19.30
CA ASP A 277 5.99 14.92 19.95
C ASP A 277 5.89 14.85 21.48
N THR A 278 4.74 14.42 22.01
CA THR A 278 4.44 14.43 23.46
C THR A 278 4.35 13.05 24.10
N PHE A 279 4.35 11.98 23.29
CA PHE A 279 4.10 10.61 23.74
C PHE A 279 2.76 10.41 24.45
N ASN A 280 1.79 11.31 24.32
CA ASN A 280 0.45 11.08 24.84
C ASN A 280 -0.22 9.91 24.10
N TYR A 281 -0.78 8.96 24.86
CA TYR A 281 -1.54 7.83 24.33
C TYR A 281 -2.99 8.25 24.10
N VAL A 282 -3.48 8.10 22.87
CA VAL A 282 -4.82 8.51 22.44
C VAL A 282 -5.52 7.37 21.73
N GLY A 283 -6.72 7.01 22.21
CA GLY A 283 -7.54 5.96 21.60
C GLY A 283 -7.97 6.29 20.18
N ALA A 284 -7.82 5.34 19.26
CA ALA A 284 -8.32 5.43 17.90
C ALA A 284 -9.79 5.02 17.81
N SER A 285 -10.47 5.43 16.73
CA SER A 285 -11.86 5.06 16.48
C SER A 285 -11.98 3.59 16.07
N ALA A 286 -12.95 2.87 16.65
CA ALA A 286 -13.31 1.51 16.23
C ALA A 286 -14.13 1.47 14.93
N ASP A 287 -14.51 2.63 14.37
CA ASP A 287 -15.23 2.73 13.09
C ASP A 287 -14.30 2.75 11.87
N LEU A 288 -12.99 2.56 12.08
CA LEU A 288 -11.99 2.49 11.02
C LEU A 288 -11.65 1.05 10.64
N ARG A 289 -11.43 0.82 9.35
CA ARG A 289 -10.81 -0.40 8.82
C ARG A 289 -9.71 -0.04 7.82
N GLY A 290 -8.88 -1.02 7.46
CA GLY A 290 -7.84 -0.82 6.45
C GLY A 290 -8.41 -0.82 5.03
N GLY A 291 -7.92 0.10 4.21
CA GLY A 291 -8.19 0.18 2.78
C GLY A 291 -6.93 0.56 2.00
N PHE A 292 -7.10 0.78 0.70
CA PHE A 292 -6.04 1.27 -0.18
C PHE A 292 -6.65 2.03 -1.36
N ASP A 293 -5.85 2.86 -2.01
CA ASP A 293 -6.20 3.44 -3.30
C ASP A 293 -5.46 2.74 -4.45
N TRP A 294 -5.80 3.10 -5.68
CA TRP A 294 -5.17 2.52 -6.87
C TRP A 294 -3.72 2.97 -7.09
N SER A 295 -3.10 3.71 -6.17
CA SER A 295 -1.65 3.90 -6.11
C SER A 295 -0.97 2.86 -5.19
N LEU A 296 -1.77 1.94 -4.64
CA LEU A 296 -1.37 0.87 -3.71
C LEU A 296 -0.70 1.41 -2.44
N ILE A 297 -1.29 2.47 -1.89
CA ILE A 297 -0.91 3.03 -0.60
C ILE A 297 -1.98 2.68 0.42
N PHE A 298 -1.56 2.14 1.56
CA PHE A 298 -2.46 1.84 2.68
C PHE A 298 -3.10 3.12 3.23
N ARG A 299 -4.38 3.04 3.60
CA ARG A 299 -5.09 4.11 4.30
C ARG A 299 -6.11 3.55 5.28
N TRP A 300 -6.39 4.32 6.32
CA TRP A 300 -7.53 4.09 7.19
C TRP A 300 -8.80 4.66 6.57
N GLU A 301 -9.87 3.89 6.56
CA GLU A 301 -11.16 4.31 6.03
C GLU A 301 -12.26 4.17 7.07
N PHE A 302 -13.13 5.17 7.14
CA PHE A 302 -14.37 5.05 7.89
C PHE A 302 -15.28 4.02 7.22
N MET A 303 -15.80 3.10 8.02
CA MET A 303 -16.84 2.18 7.59
C MET A 303 -18.08 2.95 7.11
N ASN A 304 -18.71 2.45 6.04
CA ASN A 304 -19.98 2.98 5.57
C ASN A 304 -21.10 2.76 6.63
N GLU A 305 -22.27 3.37 6.41
CA GLU A 305 -23.37 3.31 7.37
C GLU A 305 -23.82 1.86 7.69
N LYS A 306 -23.86 0.99 6.68
CA LYS A 306 -24.25 -0.42 6.86
C LYS A 306 -23.28 -1.15 7.79
N LEU A 307 -21.98 -1.05 7.52
CA LEU A 307 -20.93 -1.70 8.31
C LEU A 307 -20.88 -1.14 9.75
N ARG A 308 -21.01 0.18 9.94
CA ARG A 308 -21.06 0.78 11.28
C ARG A 308 -22.27 0.30 12.09
N LYS A 309 -23.45 0.21 11.47
CA LYS A 309 -24.65 -0.36 12.13
C LYS A 309 -24.41 -1.81 12.58
N GLN A 310 -23.82 -2.63 11.71
CA GLN A 310 -23.50 -4.03 12.04
C GLN A 310 -22.48 -4.13 13.18
N ARG A 311 -21.43 -3.31 13.17
CA ARG A 311 -20.45 -3.24 14.26
C ARG A 311 -21.10 -2.82 15.58
N HIS A 312 -21.89 -1.76 15.59
CA HIS A 312 -22.53 -1.27 16.82
C HIS A 312 -23.52 -2.28 17.43
N GLN A 313 -24.09 -3.18 16.63
CA GLN A 313 -24.92 -4.27 17.15
C GLN A 313 -24.09 -5.33 17.89
N ASN A 314 -22.84 -5.56 17.46
CA ASN A 314 -21.92 -6.54 18.06
C ASN A 314 -20.52 -5.90 18.26
N PRO A 315 -20.36 -4.97 19.21
CA PRO A 315 -19.16 -4.12 19.32
C PRO A 315 -17.87 -4.87 19.66
N THR A 316 -17.96 -6.09 20.18
CA THR A 316 -16.83 -6.96 20.50
C THR A 316 -16.47 -7.93 19.37
N ALA A 317 -17.30 -8.03 18.32
CA ALA A 317 -17.09 -8.96 17.22
C ALA A 317 -15.93 -8.52 16.31
N PRO A 318 -15.24 -9.47 15.64
CA PRO A 318 -14.20 -9.15 14.66
C PRO A 318 -14.73 -8.27 13.53
N ILE A 319 -13.97 -7.25 13.14
CA ILE A 319 -14.26 -6.39 11.99
C ILE A 319 -13.48 -6.91 10.78
N LYS A 320 -14.17 -7.35 9.73
CA LYS A 320 -13.51 -7.74 8.47
C LYS A 320 -12.88 -6.52 7.79
N SER A 321 -11.58 -6.62 7.48
CA SER A 321 -10.80 -5.54 6.91
C SER A 321 -10.23 -5.95 5.54
N PRO A 322 -10.44 -5.18 4.46
CA PRO A 322 -9.82 -5.43 3.16
C PRO A 322 -8.30 -5.56 3.24
N THR A 323 -7.67 -4.63 3.96
CA THR A 323 -6.21 -4.62 4.17
C THR A 323 -5.86 -4.39 5.62
N MET A 324 -4.60 -4.61 5.98
CA MET A 324 -4.04 -4.26 7.28
C MET A 324 -2.86 -3.29 7.13
N ALA A 325 -2.56 -2.56 8.20
CA ALA A 325 -1.37 -1.71 8.27
C ALA A 325 -0.07 -2.55 8.19
N GLY A 326 -0.10 -3.81 8.65
CA GLY A 326 1.01 -4.75 8.58
C GLY A 326 2.00 -4.69 9.75
N GLY A 327 2.05 -3.58 10.50
CA GLY A 327 2.93 -3.44 11.66
C GLY A 327 2.61 -4.39 12.82
N LEU A 328 1.32 -4.55 13.11
CA LEU A 328 0.82 -5.28 14.28
C LEU A 328 -0.25 -6.28 13.87
N PHE A 329 0.01 -7.58 14.04
CA PHE A 329 -0.98 -8.64 13.80
C PHE A 329 -0.59 -9.96 14.46
N THR A 330 -1.56 -10.86 14.58
CA THR A 330 -1.40 -12.21 15.10
C THR A 330 -1.93 -13.23 14.09
N ILE A 331 -1.20 -14.33 13.92
CA ILE A 331 -1.49 -15.38 12.94
C ILE A 331 -1.03 -16.75 13.48
N SER A 332 -1.71 -17.83 13.10
CA SER A 332 -1.20 -19.18 13.37
C SER A 332 0.13 -19.39 12.62
N LYS A 333 1.12 -20.00 13.27
CA LYS A 333 2.42 -20.30 12.65
C LYS A 333 2.26 -21.20 11.43
N ASP A 334 1.43 -22.25 11.55
CA ASP A 334 1.13 -23.18 10.47
C ASP A 334 0.48 -22.46 9.26
N TRP A 335 -0.42 -21.52 9.53
CA TRP A 335 -1.05 -20.74 8.46
C TRP A 335 -0.08 -19.75 7.82
N PHE A 336 0.77 -19.09 8.61
CA PHE A 336 1.84 -18.21 8.11
C PHE A 336 2.79 -18.96 7.17
N GLU A 337 3.20 -20.18 7.55
CA GLU A 337 4.03 -21.06 6.74
C GLU A 337 3.28 -21.55 5.50
N THR A 338 2.05 -22.03 5.64
CA THR A 338 1.21 -22.51 4.52
C THR A 338 1.02 -21.44 3.44
N LEU A 339 0.77 -20.19 3.86
CA LEU A 339 0.65 -19.04 2.96
C LEU A 339 1.98 -18.70 2.26
N GLY A 340 3.12 -19.29 2.64
CA GLY A 340 4.42 -19.00 2.06
C GLY A 340 5.14 -17.83 2.72
N THR A 341 4.87 -17.56 4.00
CA THR A 341 5.49 -16.52 4.84
C THR A 341 5.36 -15.11 4.22
N TYR A 342 6.45 -14.40 4.00
CA TYR A 342 6.51 -13.21 3.15
C TYR A 342 7.28 -13.49 1.86
N ASP A 343 7.17 -12.57 0.90
CA ASP A 343 8.02 -12.53 -0.29
C ASP A 343 9.45 -12.08 0.08
N LEU A 344 10.43 -12.99 0.03
CA LEU A 344 11.79 -12.74 0.50
C LEU A 344 12.61 -11.80 -0.40
N ASP A 345 12.16 -11.60 -1.64
CA ASP A 345 12.78 -10.68 -2.59
C ASP A 345 12.27 -9.24 -2.45
N MET A 346 11.28 -9.01 -1.56
CA MET A 346 10.94 -7.66 -1.14
C MET A 346 12.03 -7.09 -0.24
N GLU A 347 12.34 -5.82 -0.42
CA GLU A 347 13.47 -5.16 0.22
C GLU A 347 13.01 -4.14 1.26
N VAL A 348 13.73 -4.06 2.39
CA VAL A 348 13.62 -3.03 3.43
C VAL A 348 12.23 -2.89 4.05
N TRP A 349 11.31 -2.19 3.38
CA TRP A 349 9.98 -1.86 3.89
C TRP A 349 9.02 -1.44 2.77
N GLY A 350 7.73 -1.76 2.94
CA GLY A 350 6.62 -1.23 2.17
C GLY A 350 6.09 -2.22 1.13
N GLY A 351 4.77 -2.26 0.97
CA GLY A 351 4.06 -3.13 0.02
C GLY A 351 3.73 -4.53 0.58
N GLU A 352 4.47 -5.00 1.59
CA GLU A 352 4.29 -6.34 2.17
C GLU A 352 2.94 -6.50 2.87
N ASN A 353 2.41 -5.41 3.43
CA ASN A 353 1.13 -5.38 4.11
C ASN A 353 -0.03 -5.59 3.10
N LEU A 354 0.06 -4.99 1.91
CA LEU A 354 -0.92 -5.19 0.84
C LEU A 354 -0.79 -6.57 0.20
N GLU A 355 0.45 -7.02 -0.07
CA GLU A 355 0.72 -8.35 -0.59
C GLU A 355 0.11 -9.44 0.30
N MET A 356 0.41 -9.40 1.60
CA MET A 356 -0.15 -10.35 2.57
C MET A 356 -1.67 -10.23 2.66
N SER A 357 -2.22 -9.01 2.65
CA SER A 357 -3.67 -8.80 2.70
C SER A 357 -4.39 -9.46 1.51
N PHE A 358 -3.88 -9.23 0.30
CA PHE A 358 -4.41 -9.81 -0.93
C PHE A 358 -4.30 -11.34 -0.92
N ARG A 359 -3.15 -11.86 -0.50
CA ARG A 359 -2.89 -13.29 -0.40
C ARG A 359 -3.79 -13.98 0.61
N VAL A 360 -3.92 -13.45 1.83
CA VAL A 360 -4.77 -14.01 2.89
C VAL A 360 -6.20 -14.17 2.39
N TRP A 361 -6.78 -13.11 1.84
CA TRP A 361 -8.17 -13.14 1.35
C TRP A 361 -8.35 -14.06 0.14
N GLN A 362 -7.49 -13.92 -0.88
CA GLN A 362 -7.64 -14.70 -2.10
C GLN A 362 -7.39 -16.19 -1.87
N CYS A 363 -6.55 -16.56 -0.91
CA CYS A 363 -6.21 -17.96 -0.61
C CYS A 363 -7.07 -18.58 0.52
N GLY A 364 -8.21 -17.96 0.85
CA GLY A 364 -9.25 -18.55 1.71
C GLY A 364 -9.08 -18.34 3.22
N GLY A 365 -8.26 -17.37 3.63
CA GLY A 365 -8.24 -16.85 4.99
C GLY A 365 -9.13 -15.62 5.16
N GLU A 366 -9.08 -15.03 6.36
CA GLU A 366 -9.79 -13.79 6.69
C GLU A 366 -8.84 -12.81 7.35
N LEU A 367 -8.99 -11.52 7.05
CA LEU A 367 -8.24 -10.45 7.70
C LEU A 367 -9.18 -9.61 8.57
N GLU A 368 -8.85 -9.51 9.86
CA GLU A 368 -9.77 -9.00 10.86
C GLU A 368 -9.11 -8.00 11.81
N ILE A 369 -9.89 -7.05 12.32
CA ILE A 369 -9.51 -6.16 13.41
C ILE A 369 -10.33 -6.52 14.64
N MET A 370 -9.67 -6.77 15.77
CA MET A 370 -10.32 -7.11 17.04
C MET A 370 -10.54 -5.85 17.89
N PRO A 371 -11.79 -5.34 18.06
CA PRO A 371 -12.02 -4.03 18.68
C PRO A 371 -11.61 -3.94 20.15
N CYS A 372 -11.66 -5.08 20.85
CA CYS A 372 -11.27 -5.18 22.25
C CYS A 372 -9.75 -5.27 22.45
N SER A 373 -8.98 -5.52 21.38
CA SER A 373 -7.53 -5.49 21.42
C SER A 373 -7.03 -4.10 21.04
N ARG A 374 -6.26 -3.47 21.93
CA ARG A 374 -5.77 -2.09 21.79
C ARG A 374 -4.26 -2.05 21.97
N VAL A 375 -3.56 -1.48 21.00
CA VAL A 375 -2.10 -1.28 21.07
C VAL A 375 -1.78 0.10 20.52
N GLY A 376 -1.09 0.93 21.30
CA GLY A 376 -0.62 2.23 20.85
C GLY A 376 0.60 2.11 19.96
N HIS A 377 0.71 2.96 18.93
CA HIS A 377 1.86 3.03 18.03
C HIS A 377 2.34 4.47 17.85
N VAL A 378 3.66 4.66 17.80
CA VAL A 378 4.26 5.97 17.47
C VAL A 378 4.22 6.21 15.96
N PHE A 379 3.17 6.86 15.47
CA PHE A 379 3.04 7.22 14.06
C PHE A 379 4.00 8.36 13.68
N ARG A 380 4.99 8.06 12.84
CA ARG A 380 6.02 9.01 12.40
C ARG A 380 5.61 9.70 11.09
N LYS A 381 6.05 10.94 10.88
CA LYS A 381 5.83 11.69 9.62
C LYS A 381 6.84 11.33 8.52
N LYS A 382 7.99 10.76 8.91
CA LYS A 382 9.10 10.40 8.03
C LYS A 382 9.77 9.13 8.56
N HIS A 383 10.38 8.36 7.66
CA HIS A 383 11.20 7.22 8.03
C HIS A 383 12.60 7.73 8.46
N PRO A 384 13.12 7.32 9.63
CA PRO A 384 14.46 7.74 10.08
C PRO A 384 15.61 6.92 9.47
N TYR A 385 15.30 5.82 8.80
CA TYR A 385 16.29 4.89 8.27
C TYR A 385 16.54 5.07 6.77
N THR A 386 17.70 4.59 6.32
CA THR A 386 18.15 4.72 4.93
C THR A 386 17.43 3.73 4.01
N PHE A 387 17.37 4.03 2.73
CA PHE A 387 16.86 3.13 1.69
C PHE A 387 17.94 3.00 0.62
N PRO A 388 18.71 1.89 0.58
CA PRO A 388 19.72 1.67 -0.46
C PRO A 388 19.06 1.73 -1.85
N GLY A 389 19.38 2.72 -2.67
CA GLY A 389 18.70 2.93 -3.98
C GLY A 389 17.44 3.80 -3.95
N GLY A 390 17.11 4.40 -2.80
CA GLY A 390 16.02 5.38 -2.65
C GLY A 390 14.67 4.76 -2.28
N SER A 391 13.95 5.42 -1.37
CA SER A 391 12.68 4.91 -0.82
C SER A 391 11.60 4.71 -1.89
N GLY A 392 11.52 5.60 -2.87
CA GLY A 392 10.54 5.50 -3.96
C GLY A 392 10.72 4.24 -4.81
N ASN A 393 11.96 3.91 -5.20
CA ASN A 393 12.24 2.76 -6.05
C ASN A 393 12.05 1.43 -5.31
N ILE A 394 12.50 1.33 -4.05
CA ILE A 394 12.25 0.14 -3.21
C ILE A 394 10.75 -0.07 -3.00
N PHE A 395 10.03 0.99 -2.62
CA PHE A 395 8.58 0.90 -2.40
C PHE A 395 7.85 0.46 -3.67
N GLN A 396 8.22 1.01 -4.83
CA GLN A 396 7.64 0.62 -6.11
C GLN A 396 8.01 -0.80 -6.51
N LYS A 397 9.24 -1.28 -6.23
CA LYS A 397 9.63 -2.67 -6.49
C LYS A 397 8.73 -3.63 -5.72
N ASN A 398 8.65 -3.47 -4.41
CA ASN A 398 7.84 -4.35 -3.56
C ASN A 398 6.35 -4.29 -3.95
N THR A 399 5.82 -3.08 -4.15
CA THR A 399 4.43 -2.87 -4.54
C THR A 399 4.12 -3.49 -5.91
N ARG A 400 5.04 -3.37 -6.86
CA ARG A 400 4.88 -4.00 -8.18
C ARG A 400 4.93 -5.52 -8.07
N ARG A 401 5.84 -6.11 -7.28
CA ARG A 401 5.83 -7.57 -7.02
C ARG A 401 4.47 -8.05 -6.51
N ALA A 402 3.87 -7.32 -5.57
CA ALA A 402 2.52 -7.62 -5.08
C ALA A 402 1.46 -7.52 -6.21
N ALA A 403 1.52 -6.46 -7.02
CA ALA A 403 0.58 -6.25 -8.12
C ALA A 403 0.67 -7.33 -9.20
N GLU A 404 1.88 -7.70 -9.62
CA GLU A 404 2.12 -8.72 -10.65
C GLU A 404 1.57 -10.09 -10.23
N VAL A 405 1.70 -10.46 -8.96
CA VAL A 405 1.26 -11.76 -8.45
C VAL A 405 -0.24 -11.78 -8.15
N TRP A 406 -0.80 -10.72 -7.58
CA TRP A 406 -2.11 -10.77 -6.92
C TRP A 406 -3.22 -9.96 -7.57
N MET A 407 -2.93 -9.06 -8.52
CA MET A 407 -3.93 -8.10 -9.02
C MET A 407 -4.49 -8.42 -10.41
N ASP A 408 -4.05 -9.49 -11.06
CA ASP A 408 -4.45 -9.83 -12.43
C ASP A 408 -4.31 -8.60 -13.36
N ASP A 409 -5.26 -8.37 -14.27
CA ASP A 409 -5.26 -7.21 -15.17
C ASP A 409 -5.48 -5.87 -14.45
N TYR A 410 -5.95 -5.88 -13.19
CA TYR A 410 -6.17 -4.64 -12.42
C TYR A 410 -4.85 -3.97 -12.04
N LYS A 411 -3.71 -4.67 -12.14
CA LYS A 411 -2.37 -4.07 -12.00
C LYS A 411 -2.14 -2.91 -12.98
N LEU A 412 -2.79 -2.92 -14.14
CA LEU A 412 -2.70 -1.84 -15.13
C LEU A 412 -3.21 -0.50 -14.58
N ILE A 413 -4.20 -0.52 -13.67
CA ILE A 413 -4.70 0.69 -13.01
C ILE A 413 -3.62 1.27 -12.09
N TYR A 414 -2.93 0.41 -11.35
CA TYR A 414 -1.77 0.81 -10.54
C TYR A 414 -0.66 1.40 -11.40
N LEU A 415 -0.26 0.70 -12.46
CA LEU A 415 0.79 1.16 -13.37
C LEU A 415 0.43 2.48 -14.08
N LYS A 416 -0.87 2.74 -14.28
CA LYS A 416 -1.37 4.02 -14.80
C LYS A 416 -1.28 5.14 -13.76
N ASN A 417 -1.61 4.88 -12.50
CA ASN A 417 -1.56 5.87 -11.43
C ASN A 417 -0.13 6.12 -10.92
N VAL A 418 0.76 5.14 -11.08
CA VAL A 418 2.17 5.23 -10.73
C VAL A 418 3.03 4.86 -11.96
N PRO A 419 3.10 5.73 -13.00
CA PRO A 419 3.78 5.43 -14.26
C PRO A 419 5.23 4.97 -14.14
N SER A 420 5.96 5.50 -13.15
CA SER A 420 7.36 5.13 -12.90
C SER A 420 7.52 3.67 -12.49
N ALA A 421 6.50 3.04 -11.90
CA ALA A 421 6.54 1.64 -11.50
C ALA A 421 6.69 0.68 -12.70
N ARG A 422 6.21 1.05 -13.91
CA ARG A 422 6.32 0.21 -15.14
C ARG A 422 7.75 -0.18 -15.49
N PHE A 423 8.72 0.61 -15.03
CA PHE A 423 10.12 0.45 -15.41
C PHE A 423 10.97 -0.11 -14.27
N VAL A 424 10.36 -0.37 -13.11
CA VAL A 424 11.03 -0.99 -11.97
C VAL A 424 11.16 -2.48 -12.21
N LYS A 425 12.40 -3.01 -12.14
CA LYS A 425 12.66 -4.44 -12.27
C LYS A 425 12.10 -5.19 -11.08
N VAL A 426 11.13 -6.07 -11.31
CA VAL A 426 10.45 -6.84 -10.26
C VAL A 426 11.27 -8.03 -9.75
N GLY A 427 12.17 -8.58 -10.56
CA GLY A 427 12.89 -9.82 -10.24
C GLY A 427 12.08 -11.06 -10.60
N ASP A 428 12.52 -12.22 -10.12
CA ASP A 428 11.79 -13.48 -10.31
C ASP A 428 10.55 -13.54 -9.40
N LEU A 429 9.44 -14.06 -9.92
CA LEU A 429 8.15 -14.21 -9.22
C LEU A 429 7.70 -15.68 -9.15
N THR A 430 8.50 -16.61 -9.66
CA THR A 430 8.14 -18.03 -9.83
C THR A 430 7.60 -18.64 -8.54
N ASP A 431 8.28 -18.43 -7.40
CA ASP A 431 7.86 -18.97 -6.11
C ASP A 431 6.51 -18.42 -5.64
N ARG A 432 6.26 -17.12 -5.88
CA ARG A 432 5.02 -16.46 -5.46
C ARG A 432 3.84 -16.92 -6.32
N LEU A 433 4.04 -17.07 -7.63
CA LEU A 433 3.05 -17.63 -8.54
C LEU A 433 2.75 -19.09 -8.21
N ALA A 434 3.77 -19.90 -7.91
CA ALA A 434 3.59 -21.29 -7.50
C ALA A 434 2.76 -21.44 -6.21
N ILE A 435 2.92 -20.54 -5.24
CA ILE A 435 2.07 -20.51 -4.03
C ILE A 435 0.62 -20.18 -4.39
N ARG A 436 0.41 -19.16 -5.23
CA ARG A 436 -0.92 -18.75 -5.69
C ARG A 436 -1.66 -19.92 -6.36
N ASP A 437 -0.96 -20.65 -7.23
CA ASP A 437 -1.49 -21.82 -7.92
C ASP A 437 -1.73 -22.98 -6.96
N ARG A 438 -0.76 -23.33 -6.11
CA ARG A 438 -0.88 -24.44 -5.15
C ARG A 438 -2.05 -24.28 -4.20
N LEU A 439 -2.28 -23.06 -3.70
CA LEU A 439 -3.37 -22.75 -2.77
C LEU A 439 -4.71 -22.50 -3.48
N GLN A 440 -4.74 -22.58 -4.82
CA GLN A 440 -5.94 -22.38 -5.64
C GLN A 440 -6.63 -21.05 -5.30
N CYS A 441 -5.83 -19.98 -5.19
CA CYS A 441 -6.32 -18.69 -4.74
C CYS A 441 -7.28 -18.07 -5.77
N LYS A 442 -8.27 -17.34 -5.26
CA LYS A 442 -9.25 -16.61 -6.07
C LYS A 442 -8.58 -15.47 -6.85
N SER A 443 -9.31 -14.95 -7.85
CA SER A 443 -8.87 -13.80 -8.64
C SER A 443 -9.01 -12.49 -7.87
N PHE A 444 -8.33 -11.45 -8.35
CA PHE A 444 -8.47 -10.11 -7.80
C PHE A 444 -9.87 -9.53 -8.06
N LYS A 445 -10.53 -9.94 -9.15
CA LYS A 445 -11.95 -9.64 -9.38
C LYS A 445 -12.81 -10.15 -8.23
N TRP A 446 -12.62 -11.41 -7.81
CA TRP A 446 -13.33 -11.96 -6.66
C TRP A 446 -13.05 -11.17 -5.39
N TYR A 447 -11.79 -10.76 -5.16
CA TYR A 447 -11.42 -9.93 -4.02
C TYR A 447 -12.19 -8.59 -4.02
N LEU A 448 -12.23 -7.88 -5.15
CA LEU A 448 -12.98 -6.63 -5.27
C LEU A 448 -14.49 -6.83 -5.06
N GLU A 449 -15.07 -7.91 -5.58
CA GLU A 449 -16.52 -8.16 -5.46
C GLU A 449 -16.95 -8.62 -4.06
N ASN A 450 -16.10 -9.36 -3.35
CA ASN A 450 -16.48 -10.06 -2.12
C ASN A 450 -15.84 -9.48 -0.85
N VAL A 451 -14.65 -8.88 -0.97
CA VAL A 451 -13.89 -8.35 0.16
C VAL A 451 -13.95 -6.83 0.18
N TYR A 452 -13.82 -6.18 -0.98
CA TYR A 452 -13.73 -4.72 -1.04
C TYR A 452 -14.61 -4.07 -2.13
N PRO A 453 -15.94 -4.30 -2.10
CA PRO A 453 -16.86 -3.78 -3.12
C PRO A 453 -16.99 -2.25 -3.10
N GLU A 454 -16.58 -1.59 -2.02
CA GLU A 454 -16.61 -0.13 -1.91
C GLU A 454 -15.47 0.56 -2.68
N LEU A 455 -14.41 -0.17 -3.07
CA LEU A 455 -13.32 0.40 -3.85
C LEU A 455 -13.80 0.66 -5.29
N LYS A 456 -14.02 1.93 -5.60
CA LYS A 456 -14.43 2.35 -6.94
C LYS A 456 -13.34 1.99 -7.95
N ILE A 457 -13.68 1.15 -8.92
CA ILE A 457 -12.82 0.79 -10.05
C ILE A 457 -12.93 1.91 -11.09
N PRO A 458 -11.83 2.59 -11.46
CA PRO A 458 -11.85 3.59 -12.52
C PRO A 458 -12.30 2.99 -13.84
N GLU A 459 -13.11 3.72 -14.59
CA GLU A 459 -13.45 3.33 -15.96
C GLU A 459 -12.18 3.35 -16.82
N PHE A 460 -11.88 2.23 -17.46
CA PHE A 460 -10.87 2.17 -18.51
C PHE A 460 -11.38 2.96 -19.71
N LYS A 461 -11.04 4.25 -19.78
CA LYS A 461 -11.12 4.97 -21.06
C LYS A 461 -10.25 4.20 -22.06
N LYS A 462 -10.78 3.93 -23.25
CA LYS A 462 -10.10 3.20 -24.35
C LYS A 462 -8.88 3.94 -24.94
N ALA A 463 -8.31 4.88 -24.19
CA ALA A 463 -7.14 5.62 -24.60
C ALA A 463 -5.91 4.76 -24.37
N LYS A 464 -5.12 4.58 -25.42
CA LYS A 464 -3.85 3.83 -25.38
C LYS A 464 -2.73 4.77 -24.96
N VAL A 465 -1.84 4.31 -24.10
CA VAL A 465 -0.69 5.08 -23.65
C VAL A 465 0.58 4.60 -24.36
N PHE A 466 1.40 5.52 -24.85
CA PHE A 466 2.58 5.24 -25.65
C PHE A 466 3.82 5.98 -25.17
N GLN A 467 4.97 5.34 -25.33
CA GLN A 467 6.24 6.02 -25.52
C GLN A 467 6.56 6.01 -27.02
N VAL A 468 6.80 7.19 -27.59
CA VAL A 468 7.01 7.35 -29.04
C VAL A 468 8.50 7.45 -29.32
N LYS A 469 9.09 6.43 -29.94
CA LYS A 469 10.54 6.28 -30.09
C LYS A 469 11.02 6.49 -31.53
N MET A 470 12.23 7.01 -31.64
CA MET A 470 13.06 7.07 -32.83
C MET A 470 14.48 6.67 -32.42
N ALA A 471 14.88 5.44 -32.72
CA ALA A 471 16.10 4.83 -32.17
C ALA A 471 16.14 4.89 -30.62
N ASN A 472 17.17 5.50 -30.04
CA ASN A 472 17.33 5.68 -28.58
C ASN A 472 16.71 6.98 -28.04
N LEU A 473 16.02 7.75 -28.88
CA LEU A 473 15.37 9.01 -28.53
C LEU A 473 13.86 8.85 -28.49
N CYS A 474 13.23 9.60 -27.59
CA CYS A 474 11.80 9.59 -27.35
C CYS A 474 11.22 10.98 -27.57
N LEU A 475 10.00 11.03 -28.11
CA LEU A 475 9.21 12.26 -28.16
C LEU A 475 8.96 12.75 -26.74
N ASP A 476 9.41 13.96 -26.45
CA ASP A 476 9.47 14.51 -25.10
C ASP A 476 8.85 15.91 -25.08
N SER A 477 7.97 16.18 -24.13
CA SER A 477 7.40 17.52 -23.94
C SER A 477 8.45 18.54 -23.50
N LEU A 478 9.59 18.09 -22.96
CA LEU A 478 10.67 18.88 -22.40
C LEU A 478 10.20 19.84 -21.29
N GLY A 479 9.06 19.55 -20.66
CA GLY A 479 8.40 20.45 -19.72
C GLY A 479 7.91 21.77 -20.34
N LYS A 480 7.84 21.84 -21.67
CA LYS A 480 7.41 23.04 -22.40
C LYS A 480 5.90 23.26 -22.27
N LYS A 481 5.50 24.52 -22.43
CA LYS A 481 4.14 25.01 -22.25
C LYS A 481 3.36 25.03 -23.56
N GLU A 482 2.08 25.41 -23.47
CA GLU A 482 1.23 25.64 -24.63
C GLU A 482 1.86 26.60 -25.66
N GLY A 483 1.66 26.28 -26.94
CA GLY A 483 2.19 27.02 -28.09
C GLY A 483 3.62 26.63 -28.47
N GLN A 484 4.32 25.87 -27.63
CA GLN A 484 5.72 25.46 -27.86
C GLN A 484 5.81 24.06 -28.48
N SER A 485 6.86 23.84 -29.27
CA SER A 485 7.13 22.54 -29.90
C SER A 485 7.76 21.56 -28.91
N PRO A 486 7.29 20.30 -28.86
CA PRO A 486 8.00 19.23 -28.15
C PRO A 486 9.34 18.96 -28.84
N GLY A 487 10.17 18.11 -28.26
CA GLY A 487 11.47 17.74 -28.83
C GLY A 487 11.76 16.26 -28.70
N LEU A 488 13.02 15.90 -28.92
CA LEU A 488 13.54 14.57 -28.66
C LEU A 488 14.48 14.61 -27.47
N TYR A 489 14.38 13.61 -26.60
CA TYR A 489 15.31 13.40 -25.50
C TYR A 489 15.67 11.91 -25.39
N GLY A 490 16.75 11.58 -24.69
CA GLY A 490 17.09 10.17 -24.43
C GLY A 490 15.92 9.44 -23.77
N CYS A 491 15.53 8.27 -24.30
CA CYS A 491 14.46 7.48 -23.72
C CYS A 491 14.82 7.08 -22.28
N HIS A 492 14.17 7.69 -21.29
CA HIS A 492 14.55 7.52 -19.89
C HIS A 492 13.67 6.53 -19.15
N ASN A 493 12.58 6.05 -19.77
CA ASN A 493 11.75 4.97 -19.23
C ASN A 493 11.29 5.28 -17.80
N THR A 494 10.73 6.47 -17.57
CA THR A 494 10.11 6.84 -16.27
C THR A 494 8.73 7.46 -16.46
N GLY A 495 8.18 7.42 -17.68
CA GLY A 495 6.93 8.05 -18.06
C GLY A 495 7.07 9.58 -18.15
N GLY A 496 6.12 10.32 -17.58
CA GLY A 496 6.23 11.76 -17.45
C GLY A 496 6.20 12.49 -18.80
N ASN A 497 7.22 13.31 -19.06
CA ASN A 497 7.30 14.11 -20.28
C ASN A 497 7.37 13.27 -21.58
N GLN A 498 7.73 11.99 -21.49
CA GLN A 498 7.80 11.06 -22.63
C GLN A 498 6.54 10.20 -22.80
N GLU A 499 5.53 10.39 -21.96
CA GLU A 499 4.29 9.63 -22.00
C GLU A 499 3.22 10.35 -22.81
N TRP A 500 2.69 9.68 -23.84
CA TRP A 500 1.69 10.22 -24.74
C TRP A 500 0.46 9.32 -24.81
N THR A 501 -0.73 9.90 -24.69
CA THR A 501 -2.01 9.20 -24.73
C THR A 501 -2.70 9.45 -26.06
N PHE A 502 -3.13 8.38 -26.74
CA PHE A 502 -4.04 8.43 -27.86
C PHE A 502 -5.44 7.98 -27.42
N ASP A 503 -6.41 8.88 -27.50
CA ASP A 503 -7.81 8.55 -27.20
C ASP A 503 -8.53 8.11 -28.48
N ASN A 504 -9.02 6.86 -28.52
CA ASN A 504 -9.71 6.32 -29.69
C ASN A 504 -11.04 7.03 -30.00
N ASP A 505 -11.71 7.58 -28.98
CA ASP A 505 -13.03 8.19 -29.16
C ASP A 505 -12.90 9.62 -29.72
N SER A 506 -12.02 10.43 -29.10
CA SER A 506 -11.75 11.80 -29.59
C SER A 506 -10.75 11.85 -30.75
N GLN A 507 -9.99 10.77 -30.96
CA GLN A 507 -8.88 10.69 -31.92
C GLN A 507 -7.85 11.80 -31.69
N LEU A 508 -7.59 12.14 -30.43
CA LEU A 508 -6.60 13.14 -30.02
C LEU A 508 -5.35 12.45 -29.47
N PHE A 509 -4.18 13.02 -29.76
CA PHE A 509 -2.89 12.56 -29.26
C PHE A 509 -2.28 13.63 -28.34
N LYS A 510 -2.13 13.33 -27.06
CA LYS A 510 -1.77 14.32 -26.03
C LYS A 510 -0.68 13.82 -25.10
N ASN A 511 0.09 14.73 -24.51
CA ASN A 511 1.02 14.38 -23.46
C ASN A 511 0.26 14.06 -22.16
N SER A 512 0.63 12.99 -21.47
CA SER A 512 -0.06 12.51 -20.28
C SER A 512 0.14 13.40 -19.04
N VAL A 513 1.17 14.25 -19.00
CA VAL A 513 1.46 15.10 -17.84
C VAL A 513 0.79 16.46 -17.97
N ASN A 514 1.13 17.21 -19.01
CA ASN A 514 0.62 18.57 -19.17
C ASN A 514 -0.77 18.62 -19.85
N GLN A 515 -1.29 17.47 -20.31
CA GLN A 515 -2.59 17.33 -20.97
C GLN A 515 -2.75 18.13 -22.27
N LEU A 516 -1.67 18.62 -22.87
CA LEU A 516 -1.67 19.33 -24.14
C LEU A 516 -1.64 18.34 -25.33
N CYS A 517 -2.39 18.66 -26.38
CA CYS A 517 -2.46 17.87 -27.60
C CYS A 517 -1.40 18.30 -28.62
N LEU A 518 -0.94 17.34 -29.43
CA LEU A 518 -0.12 17.65 -30.60
C LEU A 518 -0.99 18.25 -31.70
N LYS A 519 -0.52 19.39 -32.21
CA LYS A 519 -1.00 20.01 -33.44
C LYS A 519 0.10 19.93 -34.50
N ILE A 520 -0.11 19.10 -35.51
CA ILE A 520 0.79 18.85 -36.62
C ILE A 520 0.27 19.64 -37.83
N GLU A 521 1.07 20.58 -38.32
CA GLU A 521 0.77 21.40 -39.49
C GLU A 521 1.99 21.40 -40.43
N ALA A 522 1.83 21.87 -41.66
CA ALA A 522 2.95 22.02 -42.59
C ALA A 522 4.08 22.82 -41.93
N ASP A 523 5.28 22.23 -41.88
CA ASP A 523 6.50 22.80 -41.30
C ASP A 523 6.38 23.24 -39.83
N SER A 524 5.36 22.77 -39.10
CA SER A 524 5.13 23.14 -37.71
C SER A 524 4.63 21.98 -36.85
N LEU A 525 5.10 21.92 -35.62
CA LEU A 525 4.57 21.04 -34.57
C LEU A 525 4.47 21.83 -33.28
N LYS A 526 3.30 21.82 -32.63
CA LYS A 526 3.08 22.52 -31.36
C LYS A 526 2.28 21.67 -30.39
N MET A 527 2.50 21.86 -29.10
CA MET A 527 1.60 21.42 -28.05
C MET A 527 0.59 22.53 -27.78
N VAL A 528 -0.71 22.25 -27.90
CA VAL A 528 -1.79 23.24 -27.74
C VAL A 528 -2.91 22.69 -26.86
N ASP A 529 -3.80 23.55 -26.38
CA ASP A 529 -5.06 23.10 -25.79
C ASP A 529 -5.80 22.16 -26.76
N CYS A 530 -6.27 21.02 -26.25
CA CYS A 530 -6.89 19.98 -27.05
C CYS A 530 -8.16 20.43 -27.80
N LEU A 531 -8.86 21.46 -27.30
CA LEU A 531 -10.01 22.06 -27.99
C LEU A 531 -9.59 22.86 -29.23
N SER A 532 -8.33 23.31 -29.28
CA SER A 532 -7.76 24.04 -30.43
C SER A 532 -7.28 23.11 -31.54
N VAL A 533 -7.33 21.80 -31.34
CA VAL A 533 -7.00 20.80 -32.36
C VAL A 533 -8.23 20.56 -33.24
N GLY A 534 -8.30 21.30 -34.35
CA GLY A 534 -9.43 21.21 -35.29
C GLY A 534 -9.44 19.95 -36.17
N ALA A 535 -8.37 19.15 -36.18
CA ALA A 535 -8.23 17.97 -37.02
C ALA A 535 -7.93 16.72 -36.20
N LYS A 536 -8.61 15.61 -36.51
CA LYS A 536 -8.39 14.33 -35.86
C LYS A 536 -7.00 13.76 -36.17
N THR A 537 -6.41 13.09 -35.19
CA THR A 537 -5.14 12.39 -35.32
C THR A 537 -5.38 10.93 -35.69
N PHE A 538 -4.67 10.44 -36.69
CA PHE A 538 -4.64 9.03 -37.09
C PHE A 538 -3.32 8.41 -36.66
N LEU A 539 -3.41 7.45 -35.75
CA LEU A 539 -2.28 6.65 -35.29
C LEU A 539 -2.23 5.35 -36.09
N MET A 540 -1.15 5.16 -36.87
CA MET A 540 -0.92 3.96 -37.67
C MET A 540 0.29 3.21 -37.11
N GLU A 541 0.08 2.42 -36.06
CA GLU A 541 1.15 1.75 -35.29
C GLU A 541 2.06 0.88 -36.19
N HIS A 542 1.48 0.03 -37.06
CA HIS A 542 2.24 -0.84 -37.96
C HIS A 542 3.12 -0.09 -38.98
N ASN A 543 2.67 1.10 -39.40
CA ASN A 543 3.42 1.93 -40.34
C ASN A 543 4.32 2.94 -39.62
N GLY A 544 4.22 3.06 -38.30
CA GLY A 544 4.95 4.06 -37.54
C GLY A 544 4.56 5.50 -37.85
N TRP A 545 3.31 5.77 -38.23
CA TRP A 545 2.85 7.12 -38.56
C TRP A 545 1.90 7.71 -37.53
N LEU A 546 2.15 8.99 -37.23
CA LEU A 546 1.20 9.87 -36.55
C LEU A 546 0.79 10.97 -37.53
N VAL A 547 -0.45 10.93 -37.97
CA VAL A 547 -0.96 11.79 -39.05
C VAL A 547 -2.03 12.72 -38.53
N GLN A 548 -1.98 14.00 -38.92
CA GLN A 548 -3.06 14.95 -38.69
C GLN A 548 -3.17 15.87 -39.90
N ASN A 549 -4.40 16.05 -40.41
CA ASN A 549 -4.70 16.90 -41.56
C ASN A 549 -3.81 16.64 -42.81
N GLY A 550 -3.45 15.37 -43.08
CA GLY A 550 -2.60 14.98 -44.21
C GLY A 550 -1.09 15.16 -44.00
N PHE A 551 -0.66 15.64 -42.82
CA PHE A 551 0.75 15.78 -42.46
C PHE A 551 1.18 14.70 -41.47
N CYS A 552 2.33 14.09 -41.73
CA CYS A 552 2.96 13.11 -40.86
C CYS A 552 3.95 13.81 -39.92
N LEU A 553 3.98 13.38 -38.65
CA LEU A 553 5.02 13.77 -37.71
C LEU A 553 6.39 13.35 -38.27
N THR A 554 7.25 14.34 -38.50
CA THR A 554 8.54 14.17 -39.15
C THR A 554 9.64 14.71 -38.25
N VAL A 555 10.77 13.99 -38.20
CA VAL A 555 12.00 14.47 -37.57
C VAL A 555 13.03 14.86 -38.62
N ASN A 556 13.83 15.90 -38.37
CA ASN A 556 15.04 16.19 -39.13
C ASN A 556 16.13 16.68 -38.18
N LYS A 557 17.40 16.52 -38.55
CA LYS A 557 18.54 17.02 -37.80
C LYS A 557 19.11 18.26 -38.50
N LYS A 558 19.03 19.43 -37.86
CA LYS A 558 19.58 20.70 -38.36
C LYS A 558 20.59 21.25 -37.36
N HIS A 559 21.82 21.53 -37.78
CA HIS A 559 22.89 22.11 -36.93
C HIS A 559 23.06 21.39 -35.58
N ASP A 560 23.07 20.06 -35.61
CA ASP A 560 23.12 19.18 -34.43
C ASP A 560 21.89 19.16 -33.49
N GLU A 561 20.84 19.91 -33.80
CA GLU A 561 19.58 19.85 -33.08
C GLU A 561 18.50 19.05 -33.85
N TRP A 562 17.72 18.28 -33.11
CA TRP A 562 16.55 17.58 -33.64
C TRP A 562 15.35 18.52 -33.73
N VAL A 563 14.81 18.69 -34.93
CA VAL A 563 13.64 19.51 -35.21
C VAL A 563 12.48 18.60 -35.62
N LEU A 564 11.32 18.83 -35.00
CA LEU A 564 10.08 18.10 -35.27
C LEU A 564 9.08 19.01 -35.97
N TYR A 565 8.43 18.52 -37.02
CA TYR A 565 7.49 19.28 -37.84
C TYR A 565 6.54 18.35 -38.60
N GLY A 566 5.46 18.90 -39.17
CA GLY A 566 4.61 18.16 -40.10
C GLY A 566 5.11 18.27 -41.54
N SER A 567 5.19 17.15 -42.25
CA SER A 567 5.44 17.12 -43.70
C SER A 567 4.49 16.15 -44.40
N THR A 568 4.39 16.23 -45.73
CA THR A 568 3.52 15.31 -46.49
C THR A 568 3.93 13.86 -46.24
N CYS A 569 2.96 13.00 -45.97
CA CYS A 569 3.21 11.60 -45.65
C CYS A 569 3.83 10.85 -46.85
N ASN A 570 4.97 10.19 -46.63
CA ASN A 570 5.68 9.42 -47.64
C ASN A 570 6.30 8.15 -47.01
N LEU A 571 5.92 6.97 -47.52
CA LEU A 571 6.32 5.67 -46.99
C LEU A 571 7.83 5.43 -47.05
N ASP A 572 8.54 6.08 -47.97
CA ASP A 572 9.97 5.88 -48.19
C ASP A 572 10.83 6.74 -47.23
N ILE A 573 10.22 7.66 -46.49
CA ILE A 573 10.93 8.55 -45.56
C ILE A 573 10.99 7.91 -44.17
N GLY A 574 12.15 7.32 -43.84
CA GLY A 574 12.42 6.77 -42.51
C GLY A 574 12.25 7.78 -41.38
N ALA A 575 12.45 9.08 -41.66
CA ALA A 575 12.29 10.17 -40.69
C ALA A 575 10.83 10.45 -40.29
N GLN A 576 9.86 9.77 -40.90
CA GLN A 576 8.45 9.79 -40.49
C GLN A 576 8.06 8.52 -39.72
N ARG A 577 8.97 7.55 -39.56
CA ARG A 577 8.67 6.22 -38.98
C ARG A 577 9.01 6.19 -37.50
N TRP A 578 7.98 6.22 -36.67
CA TRP A 578 8.05 6.18 -35.22
C TRP A 578 7.70 4.78 -34.69
N ILE A 579 8.35 4.37 -33.61
CA ILE A 579 7.96 3.18 -32.87
C ILE A 579 7.02 3.63 -31.75
N PHE A 580 5.76 3.20 -31.80
CA PHE A 580 4.79 3.44 -30.75
C PHE A 580 4.81 2.28 -29.77
N GLU A 581 5.63 2.38 -28.73
CA GLU A 581 5.66 1.37 -27.68
C GLU A 581 4.44 1.56 -26.77
N ASN A 582 3.49 0.63 -26.86
CA ASN A 582 2.28 0.66 -26.06
C ASN A 582 2.62 0.30 -24.61
N LEU A 583 2.45 1.28 -23.71
CA LEU A 583 2.73 1.18 -22.29
C LEU A 583 1.63 0.47 -21.50
N ASP A 584 0.47 0.23 -22.11
CA ASP A 584 -0.60 -0.60 -21.53
C ASP A 584 -0.32 -2.11 -21.74
N THR A 585 0.59 -2.46 -22.65
CA THR A 585 1.02 -3.85 -22.94
C THR A 585 2.42 -4.17 -22.44
N LEU A 586 3.11 -3.23 -21.78
CA LEU A 586 4.35 -3.52 -21.06
C LEU A 586 4.02 -4.30 -19.79
N THR A 587 3.67 -5.57 -19.98
CA THR A 587 3.55 -6.60 -18.95
C THR A 587 4.91 -7.19 -18.65
#